data_AF-A0A6J2X1W5-F1
#
_entry.id   AF-A0A6J2X1W5-F1
#
_cell.length_a   1.000
_cell.length_b   1.000
_cell.length_c   1.000
_cell.angle_alpha   90.00
_cell.angle_beta   90.00
_cell.angle_gamma   90.00
#
_symmetry.space_group_name_H-M   'P 1'
#
loop_
_entity.id
_entity.type
_entity.pdbx_description
1 polymer ?
#
loop_
_entity_poly.entity_id
_entity_poly.type
_entity_poly.pdbx_seq_one_letter_code
_entity_poly.pdbx_strand_id
1 'polypeptide(L)'
;MSLIQASLLFLIIAIYEVNTKDSCNSQEQIRVKHYSPNECLQLNFDGNEKLNSRLGNVGLEILKENKSIFLNVSLNEIKWNRAYLKLSELNSGAILSCKSYVVGNGQLSQIIQASDRCFNLTGQNSSLDYEIEFRAQLNTDVLYKKLVFKPLHPDAFDDSISLSKRPIFTSVDVSSNYEIILKIQPLPTHYNIIYYKVEVFKEKDESDLLLDVRLLQHGTNSFEYITYNEEGYYFFKVSAISKECPEDMCMTTVSSKIYIKRKYPPLVIGIVGASFMIPFILFLFHMWTRRTQLQDESEPPKDQVFIVYNQTPETHYNIVKLLEKTLKSLGNVQLVTKINEATHIVYVCGTHIFEPDASTHKFLVIEANKTISNVEILVLAFPYSTKEIPPYLKKSLRFELMSDFGKFIHIFNCDAEYEDAPLYAELNNKLKTAQLHTEPKKIVLNMPIIIITEQSDSSDTEPKEADVLL
;
A
#
# COMPACT_ATOMS: atom_id res chain seq x y z
N MET A 1 46.94 -2.04 -58.52
CA MET A 1 46.70 -1.02 -57.46
C MET A 1 47.84 -1.14 -56.47
N SER A 2 48.83 -0.25 -56.60
CA SER A 2 50.13 -0.36 -55.93
C SER A 2 50.07 0.11 -54.48
N LEU A 3 50.99 -0.39 -53.63
CA LEU A 3 51.17 0.02 -52.22
C LEU A 3 51.22 1.55 -52.01
N ILE A 4 51.54 2.31 -53.06
CA ILE A 4 51.59 3.78 -53.07
C ILE A 4 50.18 4.39 -52.88
N GLN A 5 49.13 3.79 -53.42
CA GLN A 5 47.75 4.26 -53.21
C GLN A 5 47.25 4.00 -51.79
N ALA A 6 47.65 2.90 -51.15
CA ALA A 6 47.32 2.63 -49.75
C ALA A 6 48.07 3.59 -48.81
N SER A 7 49.34 3.89 -49.10
CA SER A 7 50.13 4.83 -48.30
C SER A 7 49.62 6.28 -48.43
N LEU A 8 49.15 6.70 -49.62
CA LEU A 8 48.51 8.01 -49.79
C LEU A 8 47.16 8.09 -49.04
N LEU A 9 46.39 7.01 -48.99
CA LEU A 9 45.12 6.99 -48.24
C LEU A 9 45.37 7.11 -46.73
N PHE A 10 46.39 6.41 -46.21
CA PHE A 10 46.80 6.53 -44.81
C PHE A 10 47.40 7.92 -44.49
N LEU A 11 48.11 8.55 -45.43
CA LEU A 11 48.60 9.91 -45.25
C LEU A 11 47.46 10.94 -45.28
N ILE A 12 46.43 10.74 -46.10
CA ILE A 12 45.25 11.62 -46.13
C ILE A 12 44.42 11.45 -44.85
N ILE A 13 44.26 10.23 -44.33
CA ILE A 13 43.57 9.99 -43.04
C ILE A 13 44.38 10.60 -41.87
N ALA A 14 45.71 10.46 -41.87
CA ALA A 14 46.57 11.07 -40.85
C ALA A 14 46.63 12.61 -40.94
N ILE A 15 46.57 13.19 -42.14
CA ILE A 15 46.48 14.65 -42.31
C ILE A 15 45.09 15.15 -41.89
N TYR A 16 44.02 14.37 -42.06
CA TYR A 16 42.69 14.70 -41.54
C TYR A 16 42.61 14.61 -40.00
N GLU A 17 43.31 13.66 -39.38
CA GLU A 17 43.39 13.55 -37.91
C GLU A 17 44.30 14.62 -37.26
N VAL A 18 45.30 15.15 -37.97
CA VAL A 18 46.25 16.12 -37.40
C VAL A 18 45.78 17.57 -37.54
N ASN A 19 44.87 17.91 -38.45
CA ASN A 19 44.40 19.29 -38.68
C ASN A 19 43.14 19.71 -37.89
N THR A 20 42.72 18.96 -36.85
CA THR A 20 41.68 19.42 -35.91
C THR A 20 42.25 19.98 -34.60
N LYS A 21 43.58 19.99 -34.44
CA LYS A 21 44.26 20.82 -33.44
C LYS A 21 44.51 22.19 -34.05
N ASP A 22 43.53 23.08 -33.97
CA ASP A 22 43.69 24.54 -33.81
C ASP A 22 42.36 25.23 -34.12
N SER A 23 41.49 25.34 -33.10
CA SER A 23 40.64 26.51 -32.78
C SER A 23 39.51 26.16 -31.79
N CYS A 24 39.75 25.23 -30.87
CA CYS A 24 38.83 25.00 -29.75
C CYS A 24 39.38 25.74 -28.53
N ASN A 25 39.06 27.04 -28.44
CA ASN A 25 39.50 27.92 -27.36
C ASN A 25 38.90 27.43 -26.03
N SER A 26 39.60 26.56 -25.30
CA SER A 26 39.34 26.37 -23.88
C SER A 26 39.73 27.67 -23.17
N GLN A 27 38.80 28.27 -22.41
CA GLN A 27 39.16 29.32 -21.45
C GLN A 27 40.37 28.84 -20.65
N GLU A 28 41.38 29.70 -20.43
CA GLU A 28 42.68 29.35 -19.83
C GLU A 28 42.60 28.62 -18.47
N GLN A 29 41.42 28.63 -17.84
CA GLN A 29 41.16 28.11 -16.49
C GLN A 29 40.55 26.69 -16.47
N ILE A 30 40.05 26.16 -17.60
CA ILE A 30 39.52 24.79 -17.70
C ILE A 30 40.38 23.96 -18.66
N ARG A 31 40.99 22.90 -18.14
CA ARG A 31 41.76 21.95 -18.96
C ARG A 31 40.82 20.88 -19.52
N VAL A 32 40.86 20.69 -20.84
CA VAL A 32 40.07 19.66 -21.54
C VAL A 32 40.97 18.49 -21.92
N LYS A 33 40.53 17.26 -21.62
CA LYS A 33 41.18 16.02 -22.07
C LYS A 33 40.20 15.19 -22.88
N HIS A 34 40.64 14.70 -24.03
CA HIS A 34 39.87 13.77 -24.87
C HIS A 34 40.20 12.31 -24.52
N TYR A 35 39.20 11.45 -24.61
CA TYR A 35 39.34 10.01 -24.41
C TYR A 35 38.99 9.26 -25.69
N SER A 36 39.68 8.16 -25.93
CA SER A 36 39.26 7.17 -26.93
C SER A 36 37.94 6.49 -26.52
N PRO A 37 37.18 5.92 -27.46
CA PRO A 37 35.95 5.19 -27.15
C PRO A 37 36.12 4.10 -26.07
N ASN A 38 37.23 3.35 -26.13
CA ASN A 38 37.53 2.28 -25.17
C ASN A 38 37.79 2.81 -23.76
N GLU A 39 38.53 3.91 -23.63
CA GLU A 39 38.74 4.57 -22.33
C GLU A 39 37.44 5.17 -21.79
N CYS A 40 36.57 5.65 -22.67
CA CYS A 40 35.28 6.21 -22.29
C CYS A 40 34.33 5.16 -21.68
N LEU A 41 34.38 3.91 -22.18
CA LEU A 41 33.60 2.81 -21.60
C LEU A 41 34.00 2.48 -20.15
N GLN A 42 35.23 2.81 -19.75
CA GLN A 42 35.69 2.63 -18.36
C GLN A 42 35.20 3.74 -17.43
N LEU A 43 34.70 4.86 -17.98
CA LEU A 43 34.11 5.93 -17.19
C LEU A 43 32.69 5.52 -16.80
N ASN A 44 32.44 5.41 -15.49
CA ASN A 44 31.11 5.10 -15.01
C ASN A 44 30.22 6.35 -15.09
N PHE A 45 29.11 6.24 -15.82
CA PHE A 45 28.07 7.26 -15.93
C PHE A 45 26.78 6.87 -15.17
N ASP A 46 26.80 5.82 -14.35
CA ASP A 46 25.65 5.41 -13.54
C ASP A 46 25.40 6.41 -12.39
N GLY A 47 24.33 7.22 -12.55
CA GLY A 47 23.87 8.18 -11.56
C GLY A 47 22.64 7.70 -10.80
N ASN A 48 22.56 8.02 -9.51
CA ASN A 48 21.35 7.87 -8.71
C ASN A 48 20.47 9.12 -8.86
N GLU A 49 19.14 8.99 -8.89
CA GLU A 49 18.19 10.13 -9.05
C GLU A 49 18.35 11.21 -7.96
N LYS A 50 18.97 10.86 -6.82
CA LYS A 50 19.18 11.75 -5.66
C LYS A 50 20.41 12.65 -5.76
N LEU A 51 21.06 12.74 -6.91
CA LEU A 51 22.33 13.47 -7.04
C LEU A 51 22.09 14.99 -7.10
N ASN A 52 22.77 15.71 -6.21
CA ASN A 52 22.62 17.14 -5.94
C ASN A 52 22.70 18.00 -7.22
N SER A 53 21.64 18.74 -7.54
CA SER A 53 21.59 19.77 -8.60
C SER A 53 22.55 20.96 -8.38
N ARG A 54 23.33 20.95 -7.30
CA ARG A 54 24.11 22.08 -6.82
C ARG A 54 25.48 22.22 -7.48
N LEU A 55 25.90 21.27 -8.32
CA LEU A 55 27.24 21.31 -8.95
C LEU A 55 27.28 22.12 -10.25
N GLY A 56 26.14 22.54 -10.78
CA GLY A 56 26.03 23.33 -12.00
C GLY A 56 24.96 22.78 -12.94
N ASN A 57 24.80 23.43 -14.09
CA ASN A 57 23.82 23.08 -15.11
C ASN A 57 24.48 22.91 -16.47
N VAL A 58 23.93 22.01 -17.29
CA VAL A 58 24.37 21.77 -18.67
C VAL A 58 23.24 22.16 -19.61
N GLY A 59 23.55 23.00 -20.59
CA GLY A 59 22.66 23.38 -21.68
C GLY A 59 23.23 22.93 -23.02
N LEU A 60 22.33 22.69 -23.97
CA LEU A 60 22.67 22.33 -25.35
C LEU A 60 22.09 23.37 -26.29
N GLU A 61 22.92 23.85 -27.20
CA GLU A 61 22.53 24.79 -28.23
C GLU A 61 23.15 24.36 -29.56
N ILE A 62 22.38 24.43 -30.63
CA ILE A 62 22.91 24.28 -31.97
C ILE A 62 23.37 25.65 -32.49
N LEU A 63 24.61 25.70 -32.97
CA LEU A 63 25.18 26.83 -33.69
C LEU A 63 25.37 26.44 -35.16
N LYS A 64 25.05 27.35 -36.07
CA LYS A 64 25.40 27.21 -37.49
C LYS A 64 26.54 28.16 -37.80
N GLU A 65 27.64 27.60 -38.33
CA GLU A 65 28.76 28.37 -38.86
C GLU A 65 28.96 27.93 -40.32
N ASN A 66 28.71 28.85 -41.25
CA ASN A 66 28.68 28.56 -42.69
C ASN A 66 27.67 27.44 -43.03
N LYS A 67 28.15 26.33 -43.60
CA LYS A 67 27.35 25.14 -43.94
C LYS A 67 27.40 24.05 -42.87
N SER A 68 28.04 24.33 -41.74
CA SER A 68 28.24 23.36 -40.67
C SER A 68 27.37 23.66 -39.46
N ILE A 69 26.95 22.58 -38.80
CA ILE A 69 26.20 22.64 -37.55
C ILE A 69 27.12 22.12 -36.45
N PHE A 70 27.26 22.90 -35.40
CA PHE A 70 27.99 22.55 -34.20
C PHE A 70 27.05 22.48 -33.01
N LEU A 71 27.26 21.50 -32.15
CA LEU A 71 26.64 21.45 -30.85
C LEU A 71 27.52 22.19 -29.84
N ASN A 72 26.96 23.25 -29.29
CA ASN A 72 27.52 24.02 -28.20
C ASN A 72 26.98 23.46 -26.87
N VAL A 73 27.88 22.94 -26.05
CA VAL A 73 27.57 22.52 -24.69
C VAL A 73 27.91 23.67 -23.75
N SER A 74 26.89 24.30 -23.17
CA SER A 74 27.07 25.34 -22.16
C SER A 74 27.09 24.72 -20.76
N LEU A 75 28.09 25.10 -19.98
CA LEU A 75 28.30 24.67 -18.60
C LEU A 75 28.13 25.90 -17.72
N ASN A 76 27.04 25.97 -16.97
CA ASN A 76 26.65 27.12 -16.16
C ASN A 76 26.77 26.79 -14.67
N GLU A 77 27.02 27.81 -13.84
CA GLU A 77 27.15 27.71 -12.38
C GLU A 77 28.16 26.64 -11.94
N ILE A 78 29.32 26.61 -12.58
CA ILE A 78 30.35 25.58 -12.36
C ILE A 78 30.81 25.60 -10.90
N LYS A 79 30.51 24.52 -10.17
CA LYS A 79 30.95 24.30 -8.78
C LYS A 79 31.71 22.99 -8.62
N TRP A 80 32.03 22.30 -9.72
CA TRP A 80 32.79 21.04 -9.75
C TRP A 80 34.26 21.28 -10.09
N ASN A 81 35.15 20.41 -9.62
CA ASN A 81 36.57 20.45 -9.99
C ASN A 81 36.88 19.55 -11.18
N ARG A 82 36.03 18.55 -11.43
CA ARG A 82 36.15 17.61 -12.54
C ARG A 82 34.78 17.28 -13.10
N ALA A 83 34.68 17.27 -14.42
CA ALA A 83 33.51 16.77 -15.12
C ALA A 83 33.90 15.88 -16.30
N TYR A 84 32.99 15.00 -16.68
CA TYR A 84 33.10 14.11 -17.81
C TYR A 84 31.87 14.29 -18.68
N LEU A 85 32.06 14.25 -19.99
CA LEU A 85 31.00 14.33 -20.97
C LEU A 85 31.20 13.23 -22.00
N LYS A 86 30.14 12.47 -22.27
CA LYS A 86 30.07 11.47 -23.33
C LYS A 86 28.93 11.82 -24.26
N LEU A 87 29.22 11.86 -25.56
CA LEU A 87 28.26 11.96 -26.65
C LEU A 87 28.17 10.59 -27.33
N SER A 88 26.97 10.03 -27.37
CA SER A 88 26.68 8.75 -28.02
C SER A 88 25.40 8.82 -28.86
N GLU A 89 25.25 7.89 -29.78
CA GLU A 89 23.96 7.61 -30.42
C GLU A 89 23.11 6.73 -29.49
N LEU A 90 21.83 7.10 -29.28
CA LEU A 90 20.97 6.53 -28.23
C LEU A 90 20.71 5.03 -28.39
N ASN A 91 20.45 4.56 -29.61
CA ASN A 91 20.04 3.17 -29.87
C ASN A 91 21.22 2.23 -30.16
N SER A 92 22.26 2.73 -30.85
CA SER A 92 23.45 1.93 -31.17
C SER A 92 24.45 1.91 -30.00
N GLY A 93 24.40 2.90 -29.10
CA GLY A 93 25.39 3.11 -28.05
C GLY A 93 26.77 3.52 -28.59
N ALA A 94 26.87 3.82 -29.89
CA ALA A 94 28.13 4.20 -30.51
C ALA A 94 28.64 5.52 -29.91
N ILE A 95 29.82 5.47 -29.29
CA ILE A 95 30.45 6.63 -28.67
C ILE A 95 31.10 7.48 -29.75
N LEU A 96 30.64 8.72 -29.90
CA LEU A 96 31.13 9.67 -30.89
C LEU A 96 32.23 10.55 -30.32
N SER A 97 32.08 10.97 -29.06
CA SER A 97 33.06 11.83 -28.41
C SER A 97 32.99 11.67 -26.90
N CYS A 98 34.16 11.77 -26.26
CA CYS A 98 34.27 11.65 -24.82
C CYS A 98 35.37 12.59 -24.31
N LYS A 99 35.03 13.44 -23.33
CA LYS A 99 35.91 14.49 -22.82
C LYS A 99 35.83 14.57 -21.31
N SER A 100 36.90 15.04 -20.67
CA SER A 100 36.88 15.53 -19.30
C SER A 100 37.32 16.97 -19.22
N TYR A 101 36.74 17.66 -18.24
CA TYR A 101 37.03 19.03 -17.88
C TYR A 101 37.61 19.02 -16.49
N VAL A 102 38.74 19.72 -16.28
CA VAL A 102 39.38 19.86 -14.98
C VAL A 102 39.61 21.33 -14.70
N VAL A 103 39.04 21.82 -13.59
CA VAL A 103 39.23 23.18 -13.10
C VAL A 103 40.45 23.21 -12.18
N GLY A 104 41.33 24.20 -12.36
CA GLY A 104 42.51 24.38 -11.50
C GLY A 104 42.16 24.65 -10.04
N ASN A 105 42.94 24.09 -9.11
CA ASN A 105 42.78 24.35 -7.67
C ASN A 105 42.91 25.87 -7.40
N GLY A 106 41.91 26.46 -6.72
CA GLY A 106 41.86 27.89 -6.39
C GLY A 106 41.12 28.79 -7.39
N GLN A 107 40.66 28.26 -8.55
CA GLN A 107 39.93 29.03 -9.57
C GLN A 107 38.42 28.81 -9.57
N LEU A 108 37.91 27.91 -8.72
CA LEU A 108 36.50 27.49 -8.70
C LEU A 108 35.51 28.66 -8.49
N SER A 109 35.90 29.69 -7.73
CA SER A 109 35.05 30.85 -7.45
C SER A 109 35.04 31.89 -8.59
N GLN A 110 35.89 31.74 -9.61
CA GLN A 110 36.05 32.70 -10.71
C GLN A 110 35.33 32.25 -11.99
N ILE A 111 35.05 30.95 -12.13
CA ILE A 111 34.44 30.39 -13.33
C ILE A 111 32.95 30.16 -13.09
N ILE A 112 32.12 31.04 -13.65
CA ILE A 112 30.66 30.91 -13.56
C ILE A 112 30.12 30.17 -14.78
N GLN A 113 30.76 30.29 -15.93
CA GLN A 113 30.28 29.73 -17.19
C GLN A 113 31.43 29.33 -18.12
N ALA A 114 31.26 28.20 -18.81
CA ALA A 114 32.12 27.75 -19.90
C ALA A 114 31.29 27.18 -21.05
N SER A 115 31.86 27.12 -22.25
CA SER A 115 31.19 26.56 -23.43
C SER A 115 32.15 25.69 -24.25
N ASP A 116 31.73 24.49 -24.63
CA ASP A 116 32.45 23.63 -25.56
C ASP A 116 31.68 23.51 -26.88
N ARG A 117 32.24 24.07 -27.95
CA ARG A 117 31.65 24.10 -29.31
C ARG A 117 32.18 23.00 -30.23
N CYS A 118 32.99 22.09 -29.71
CA CYS A 118 33.82 21.23 -30.55
C CYS A 118 33.14 19.91 -30.93
N PHE A 119 31.81 19.94 -31.11
CA PHE A 119 31.00 18.81 -31.53
C PHE A 119 30.39 19.11 -32.89
N ASN A 120 31.08 18.70 -33.95
CA ASN A 120 30.58 18.85 -35.31
C ASN A 120 29.47 17.82 -35.56
N LEU A 121 28.26 18.31 -35.85
CA LEU A 121 27.11 17.48 -36.22
C LEU A 121 26.90 17.43 -37.74
N THR A 122 27.74 18.09 -38.54
CA THR A 122 27.67 18.02 -40.01
C THR A 122 27.90 16.60 -40.49
N GLY A 123 26.94 16.06 -41.24
CA GLY A 123 26.96 14.67 -41.75
C GLY A 123 26.37 13.65 -40.79
N GLN A 124 25.94 14.06 -39.58
CA GLN A 124 25.17 13.20 -38.70
C GLN A 124 23.75 12.99 -39.24
N ASN A 125 23.20 11.80 -39.04
CA ASN A 125 21.88 11.46 -39.55
C ASN A 125 20.80 12.13 -38.67
N SER A 126 20.06 13.09 -39.24
CA SER A 126 18.95 13.76 -38.57
C SER A 126 17.77 12.85 -38.18
N SER A 127 17.80 11.59 -38.63
CA SER A 127 16.78 10.58 -38.28
C SER A 127 17.09 9.87 -36.97
N LEU A 128 18.36 9.92 -36.51
CA LEU A 128 18.80 9.25 -35.30
C LEU A 128 18.70 10.16 -34.08
N ASP A 129 18.52 9.55 -32.92
CA ASP A 129 18.53 10.22 -31.63
C ASP A 129 19.92 10.09 -30.99
N TYR A 130 20.39 11.17 -30.39
CA TYR A 130 21.70 11.27 -29.76
C TYR A 130 21.52 11.60 -28.29
N GLU A 131 22.48 11.19 -27.48
CA GLU A 131 22.50 11.43 -26.04
C GLU A 131 23.81 12.06 -25.59
N ILE A 132 23.71 12.96 -24.61
CA ILE A 132 24.83 13.47 -23.84
C ILE A 132 24.66 13.02 -22.40
N GLU A 133 25.66 12.29 -21.91
CA GLU A 133 25.81 11.97 -20.50
C GLU A 133 26.90 12.85 -19.91
N PHE A 134 26.53 13.62 -18.90
CA PHE A 134 27.41 14.52 -18.18
C PHE A 134 27.51 14.11 -16.73
N ARG A 135 28.74 13.96 -16.23
CA ARG A 135 29.02 13.62 -14.84
C ARG A 135 29.98 14.65 -14.27
N ALA A 136 29.55 15.41 -13.27
CA ALA A 136 30.38 16.35 -12.54
C ALA A 136 30.66 15.85 -11.12
N GLN A 137 31.82 16.21 -10.57
CA GLN A 137 32.26 15.81 -9.23
C GLN A 137 32.87 16.99 -8.47
N LEU A 138 32.53 17.08 -7.18
CA LEU A 138 33.23 17.90 -6.20
C LEU A 138 33.36 17.08 -4.91
N ASN A 139 34.58 16.72 -4.53
CA ASN A 139 34.83 15.84 -3.38
C ASN A 139 34.02 14.52 -3.49
N THR A 140 33.05 14.32 -2.59
CA THR A 140 32.12 13.19 -2.57
C THR A 140 30.82 13.46 -3.32
N ASP A 141 30.51 14.72 -3.61
CA ASP A 141 29.30 15.08 -4.34
C ASP A 141 29.49 14.77 -5.83
N VAL A 142 28.48 14.14 -6.42
CA VAL A 142 28.41 13.84 -7.84
C VAL A 142 27.11 14.41 -8.38
N LEU A 143 27.16 14.94 -9.60
CA LEU A 143 26.01 15.32 -10.39
C LEU A 143 26.03 14.47 -11.64
N TYR A 144 24.87 13.92 -12.00
CA TYR A 144 24.67 13.23 -13.26
C TYR A 144 23.54 13.90 -14.03
N LYS A 145 23.80 14.15 -15.31
CA LYS A 145 22.82 14.68 -16.25
C LYS A 145 22.81 13.85 -17.52
N LYS A 146 21.62 13.50 -18.02
CA LYS A 146 21.41 12.82 -19.29
C LYS A 146 20.47 13.64 -20.15
N LEU A 147 20.96 14.12 -21.29
CA LEU A 147 20.17 14.89 -22.25
C LEU A 147 20.06 14.14 -23.56
N VAL A 148 18.86 14.02 -24.11
CA VAL A 148 18.59 13.35 -25.40
C VAL A 148 18.10 14.40 -26.40
N PHE A 149 18.58 14.34 -27.63
CA PHE A 149 18.21 15.30 -28.66
C PHE A 149 18.32 14.70 -30.07
N LYS A 150 17.69 15.38 -31.02
CA LYS A 150 17.75 15.07 -32.45
C LYS A 150 18.46 16.19 -33.19
N PRO A 151 19.54 15.92 -33.95
CA PRO A 151 20.23 16.93 -34.71
C PRO A 151 19.35 17.43 -35.86
N LEU A 152 19.44 18.73 -36.13
CA LEU A 152 18.72 19.36 -37.22
C LEU A 152 19.52 19.30 -38.52
N HIS A 153 18.83 19.27 -39.66
CA HIS A 153 19.49 19.34 -40.96
C HIS A 153 20.08 20.75 -41.19
N PRO A 154 21.33 20.90 -41.67
CA PRO A 154 21.99 22.20 -41.91
C PRO A 154 21.17 23.18 -42.74
N ASP A 155 20.50 22.66 -43.77
CA ASP A 155 19.68 23.47 -44.69
C ASP A 155 18.35 23.92 -44.08
N ALA A 156 17.89 23.25 -43.02
CA ALA A 156 16.67 23.61 -42.31
C ALA A 156 16.93 24.60 -41.16
N PHE A 157 18.20 24.89 -40.84
CA PHE A 157 18.59 25.72 -39.70
C PHE A 157 19.30 27.01 -40.14
N ASP A 158 18.70 27.78 -41.04
CA ASP A 158 19.13 29.13 -41.44
C ASP A 158 18.14 30.23 -41.01
N ASP A 159 18.63 31.42 -40.67
CA ASP A 159 17.83 32.58 -40.25
C ASP A 159 16.97 33.15 -41.40
N SER A 160 17.33 32.80 -42.64
CA SER A 160 16.59 33.14 -43.86
C SER A 160 15.34 32.29 -44.10
N ILE A 161 15.13 31.21 -43.34
CA ILE A 161 14.01 30.29 -43.54
C ILE A 161 12.72 30.88 -42.98
N SER A 162 11.60 30.74 -43.68
CA SER A 162 10.31 31.20 -43.16
C SER A 162 9.92 30.44 -41.89
N LEU A 163 9.27 31.14 -40.94
CA LEU A 163 8.88 30.55 -39.66
C LEU A 163 8.02 29.27 -39.84
N SER A 164 7.17 29.24 -40.85
CA SER A 164 6.32 28.08 -41.21
C SER A 164 7.09 26.80 -41.57
N LYS A 165 8.40 26.89 -41.88
CA LYS A 165 9.27 25.76 -42.23
C LYS A 165 10.46 25.61 -41.27
N ARG A 166 10.58 26.48 -40.28
CA ARG A 166 11.74 26.55 -39.38
C ARG A 166 11.58 25.55 -38.23
N PRO A 167 12.39 24.47 -38.15
CA PRO A 167 12.42 23.61 -36.98
C PRO A 167 13.04 24.32 -35.77
N ILE A 168 12.65 23.87 -34.59
CA ILE A 168 13.12 24.38 -33.30
C ILE A 168 14.00 23.32 -32.68
N PHE A 169 15.25 23.65 -32.36
CA PHE A 169 16.11 22.69 -31.68
C PHE A 169 15.60 22.45 -30.26
N THR A 170 15.46 21.18 -29.90
CA THR A 170 15.00 20.76 -28.59
C THR A 170 15.89 19.65 -28.06
N SER A 171 16.11 19.67 -26.75
CA SER A 171 16.76 18.58 -26.01
C SER A 171 15.93 18.27 -24.78
N VAL A 172 15.86 17.01 -24.40
CA VAL A 172 15.10 16.58 -23.23
C VAL A 172 16.06 16.03 -22.18
N ASP A 173 16.03 16.62 -20.99
CA ASP A 173 16.71 16.11 -19.82
C ASP A 173 15.91 14.93 -19.23
N VAL A 174 16.54 13.77 -19.21
CA VAL A 174 16.00 12.47 -18.75
C VAL A 174 16.80 11.93 -17.57
N SER A 175 17.43 12.82 -16.82
CA SER A 175 18.24 12.47 -15.65
C SER A 175 17.41 11.86 -14.52
N SER A 176 16.11 12.19 -14.47
CA SER A 176 15.14 11.63 -13.54
C SER A 176 14.25 10.61 -14.26
N ASN A 177 13.81 9.58 -13.53
CA ASN A 177 12.88 8.58 -14.06
C ASN A 177 11.40 8.97 -13.88
N TYR A 178 11.09 10.00 -13.10
CA TYR A 178 9.72 10.46 -12.85
C TYR A 178 9.44 11.86 -13.41
N GLU A 179 10.48 12.52 -13.93
CA GLU A 179 10.43 13.90 -14.40
C GLU A 179 11.26 14.01 -15.67
N ILE A 180 10.67 14.58 -16.71
CA ILE A 180 11.36 14.89 -17.98
C ILE A 180 11.27 16.39 -18.22
N ILE A 181 12.41 17.00 -18.56
CA ILE A 181 12.48 18.45 -18.77
C ILE A 181 12.86 18.73 -20.22
N LEU A 182 11.90 19.22 -20.99
CA LEU A 182 12.14 19.72 -22.33
C LEU A 182 12.88 21.07 -22.24
N LYS A 183 13.97 21.20 -22.97
CA LYS A 183 14.69 22.46 -23.21
C LYS A 183 14.50 22.85 -24.67
N ILE A 184 14.14 24.11 -24.88
CA ILE A 184 13.84 24.70 -26.18
C ILE A 184 14.91 25.75 -26.46
N GLN A 185 15.60 25.63 -27.60
CA GLN A 185 16.46 26.70 -28.07
C GLN A 185 15.59 27.82 -28.67
N PRO A 186 15.65 29.06 -28.14
CA PRO A 186 14.87 30.17 -28.68
C PRO A 186 15.17 30.42 -30.16
N LEU A 187 14.12 30.75 -30.90
CA LEU A 187 14.26 31.23 -32.26
C LEU A 187 14.79 32.67 -32.25
N PRO A 188 15.51 33.09 -33.31
CA PRO A 188 15.96 34.45 -33.48
C PRO A 188 14.85 35.51 -33.29
N THR A 189 15.21 36.67 -32.76
CA THR A 189 14.26 37.72 -32.39
C THR A 189 13.48 38.30 -33.58
N HIS A 190 14.00 38.22 -34.81
CA HIS A 190 13.30 38.72 -36.00
C HIS A 190 12.01 37.98 -36.32
N TYR A 191 11.83 36.74 -35.82
CA TYR A 191 10.59 35.98 -35.99
C TYR A 191 9.43 36.46 -35.09
N ASN A 192 9.69 37.35 -34.12
CA ASN A 192 8.69 37.93 -33.23
C ASN A 192 7.79 36.87 -32.57
N ILE A 193 8.40 35.82 -32.02
CA ILE A 193 7.67 34.74 -31.33
C ILE A 193 7.01 35.28 -30.06
N ILE A 194 5.73 34.97 -29.88
CA ILE A 194 4.96 35.36 -28.70
C ILE A 194 4.95 34.19 -27.69
N TYR A 195 4.63 32.99 -28.20
CA TYR A 195 4.56 31.77 -27.40
C TYR A 195 5.18 30.57 -28.12
N TYR A 196 5.64 29.59 -27.35
CA TYR A 196 5.87 28.23 -27.81
C TYR A 196 4.74 27.33 -27.30
N LYS A 197 4.03 26.66 -28.20
CA LYS A 197 3.07 25.62 -27.84
C LYS A 197 3.85 24.32 -27.66
N VAL A 198 3.75 23.75 -26.47
CA VAL A 198 4.37 22.49 -26.10
C VAL A 198 3.27 21.49 -25.78
N GLU A 199 3.29 20.38 -26.50
CA GLU A 199 2.36 19.27 -26.32
C GLU A 199 3.13 18.03 -25.90
N VAL A 200 2.63 17.34 -24.87
CA VAL A 200 3.24 16.12 -24.33
C VAL A 200 2.43 14.93 -24.81
N PHE A 201 3.12 13.96 -25.41
CA PHE A 201 2.50 12.72 -25.88
C PHE A 201 3.11 11.52 -25.20
N LYS A 202 2.28 10.49 -25.02
CA LYS A 202 2.70 9.14 -24.66
C LYS A 202 2.21 8.16 -25.71
N GLU A 203 3.11 7.31 -26.19
CA GLU A 203 2.78 6.27 -27.15
C GLU A 203 2.00 5.14 -26.45
N LYS A 204 0.82 4.81 -26.97
CA LYS A 204 -0.06 3.76 -26.45
C LYS A 204 -0.74 3.02 -27.60
N ASP A 205 -0.49 1.72 -27.71
CA ASP A 205 -1.16 0.82 -28.66
C ASP A 205 -1.17 1.36 -30.10
N GLU A 206 0.00 1.76 -30.62
CA GLU A 206 0.20 2.36 -31.95
C GLU A 206 -0.46 3.74 -32.18
N SER A 207 -1.02 4.34 -31.12
CA SER A 207 -1.58 5.69 -31.13
C SER A 207 -0.84 6.63 -30.18
N ASP A 208 -0.84 7.92 -30.48
CA ASP A 208 -0.26 8.94 -29.61
C ASP A 208 -1.34 9.51 -28.67
N LEU A 209 -1.21 9.27 -27.37
CA LEU A 209 -2.08 9.86 -26.35
C LEU A 209 -1.55 11.24 -25.96
N LEU A 210 -2.34 12.28 -26.20
CA LEU A 210 -2.05 13.63 -25.72
C LEU A 210 -2.28 13.70 -24.20
N LEU A 211 -1.27 14.15 -23.46
CA LEU A 211 -1.26 14.20 -22.00
C LEU A 211 -1.37 15.63 -21.44
N ASP A 212 -0.66 16.58 -22.04
CA ASP A 212 -0.63 17.98 -21.59
C ASP A 212 -0.36 18.91 -22.78
N VAL A 213 -0.86 20.14 -22.70
CA VAL A 213 -0.63 21.22 -23.67
C VAL A 213 -0.41 22.51 -22.91
N ARG A 214 0.73 23.17 -23.11
CA ARG A 214 1.01 24.48 -22.50
C ARG A 214 1.60 25.46 -23.50
N LEU A 215 1.23 26.73 -23.32
CA LEU A 215 1.82 27.86 -24.02
C LEU A 215 2.89 28.50 -23.13
N LEU A 216 4.15 28.43 -23.58
CA LEU A 216 5.28 29.05 -22.91
C LEU A 216 5.53 30.44 -23.51
N GLN A 217 5.64 31.45 -22.65
CA GLN A 217 6.04 32.79 -23.10
C GLN A 217 7.45 32.76 -23.71
N HIS A 218 7.68 33.63 -24.70
CA HIS A 218 9.02 33.87 -25.23
C HIS A 218 9.99 34.26 -24.08
N GLY A 219 11.10 33.52 -23.97
CA GLY A 219 12.07 33.64 -22.87
C GLY A 219 12.00 32.48 -21.87
N THR A 220 10.89 31.75 -21.82
CA THR A 220 10.81 30.50 -21.05
C THR A 220 11.32 29.34 -21.90
N ASN A 221 12.57 28.94 -21.65
CA ASN A 221 13.28 27.97 -22.48
C ASN A 221 13.18 26.53 -21.97
N SER A 222 12.36 26.28 -20.95
CA SER A 222 12.19 24.96 -20.37
C SER A 222 10.78 24.64 -19.93
N PHE A 223 10.41 23.38 -20.09
CA PHE A 223 9.13 22.81 -19.70
C PHE A 223 9.35 21.52 -18.93
N GLU A 224 8.79 21.45 -17.73
CA GLU A 224 8.86 20.29 -16.85
C GLU A 224 7.57 19.48 -16.92
N TYR A 225 7.70 18.16 -17.08
CA TYR A 225 6.60 17.23 -17.05
C TYR A 225 6.89 16.05 -16.11
N ILE A 226 5.96 15.81 -15.19
CA ILE A 226 6.03 14.70 -14.24
C ILE A 226 5.32 13.49 -14.86
N THR A 227 6.06 12.39 -15.04
CA THR A 227 5.56 11.16 -15.67
C THR A 227 4.78 10.27 -14.70
N TYR A 228 4.75 10.63 -13.41
CA TYR A 228 4.12 9.86 -12.32
C TYR A 228 4.58 8.40 -12.24
N ASN A 229 5.81 8.11 -12.70
CA ASN A 229 6.36 6.74 -12.82
C ASN A 229 5.55 5.81 -13.72
N GLU A 230 4.73 6.36 -14.61
CA GLU A 230 4.06 5.56 -15.62
C GLU A 230 5.05 5.16 -16.72
N GLU A 231 5.16 3.86 -16.93
CA GLU A 231 5.97 3.30 -18.01
C GLU A 231 5.47 3.74 -19.38
N GLY A 232 6.38 3.98 -20.31
CA GLY A 232 6.06 4.19 -21.72
C GLY A 232 7.07 5.06 -22.46
N TYR A 233 6.83 5.24 -23.75
CA TYR A 233 7.56 6.18 -24.58
C TYR A 233 6.86 7.54 -24.55
N TYR A 234 7.62 8.57 -24.19
CA TYR A 234 7.17 9.96 -24.14
C TYR A 234 7.92 10.79 -25.17
N PHE A 235 7.25 11.78 -25.73
CA PHE A 235 7.87 12.77 -26.61
C PHE A 235 7.07 14.06 -26.60
N PHE A 236 7.70 15.13 -27.08
CA PHE A 236 7.13 16.46 -27.13
C PHE A 236 6.93 16.89 -28.57
N LYS A 237 5.85 17.63 -28.82
CA LYS A 237 5.69 18.43 -30.03
C LYS A 237 5.80 19.90 -29.65
N VAL A 238 6.62 20.65 -30.38
CA VAL A 238 6.87 22.07 -30.14
C VAL A 238 6.61 22.85 -31.41
N SER A 239 5.74 23.86 -31.33
CA SER A 239 5.50 24.81 -32.40
C SER A 239 5.62 26.24 -31.89
N ALA A 240 6.10 27.13 -32.75
CA ALA A 240 6.21 28.56 -32.43
C ALA A 240 4.94 29.29 -32.88
N ILE A 241 4.47 30.23 -32.05
CA ILE A 241 3.33 31.09 -32.33
C ILE A 241 3.83 32.53 -32.46
N SER A 242 3.54 33.14 -33.60
CA SER A 242 3.81 34.56 -33.86
C SER A 242 2.61 35.20 -34.56
N LYS A 243 2.65 36.52 -34.79
CA LYS A 243 1.60 37.19 -35.58
C LYS A 243 1.53 36.68 -37.02
N GLU A 244 2.68 36.29 -37.57
CA GLU A 244 2.80 35.76 -38.94
C GLU A 244 2.45 34.28 -39.02
N CYS A 245 2.45 33.58 -37.88
CA CYS A 245 2.16 32.17 -37.78
C CYS A 245 1.25 31.87 -36.58
N PRO A 246 -0.07 31.90 -36.81
CA PRO A 246 -1.06 31.54 -35.79
C PRO A 246 -0.89 30.09 -35.30
N GLU A 247 -1.61 29.75 -34.24
CA GLU A 247 -1.61 28.40 -33.67
C GLU A 247 -1.87 27.33 -34.74
N ASP A 248 -1.11 26.23 -34.68
CA ASP A 248 -1.18 25.06 -35.55
C ASP A 248 -0.89 25.29 -37.05
N MET A 249 -0.44 26.49 -37.43
CA MET A 249 -0.04 26.80 -38.82
C MET A 249 1.46 26.61 -39.08
N CYS A 250 2.27 26.58 -38.02
CA CYS A 250 3.72 26.53 -38.09
C CYS A 250 4.29 25.13 -38.09
N MET A 251 5.55 25.02 -38.54
CA MET A 251 6.31 23.78 -38.44
C MET A 251 6.32 23.31 -36.99
N THR A 252 5.86 22.08 -36.80
CA THR A 252 5.89 21.41 -35.50
C THR A 252 7.12 20.54 -35.44
N THR A 253 7.96 20.77 -34.45
CA THR A 253 9.16 19.95 -34.21
C THR A 253 8.84 18.87 -33.19
N VAL A 254 9.17 17.63 -33.53
CA VAL A 254 9.00 16.48 -32.64
C VAL A 254 10.34 16.19 -31.95
N SER A 255 10.34 16.12 -30.63
CA SER A 255 11.53 15.76 -29.85
C SER A 255 11.89 14.28 -30.05
N SER A 256 13.06 13.88 -29.56
CA SER A 256 13.41 12.45 -29.43
C SER A 256 12.40 11.71 -28.57
N LYS A 257 12.12 10.45 -28.92
CA LYS A 257 11.25 9.56 -28.13
C LYS A 257 12.05 8.97 -26.97
N ILE A 258 11.50 9.07 -25.77
CA ILE A 258 12.19 8.68 -24.53
C ILE A 258 11.39 7.62 -23.84
N TYR A 259 12.04 6.49 -23.56
CA TYR A 259 11.43 5.43 -22.77
C TYR A 259 11.67 5.65 -21.29
N ILE A 260 10.58 5.83 -20.54
CA ILE A 260 10.59 5.92 -19.09
C ILE A 260 10.26 4.56 -18.52
N LYS A 261 11.22 3.99 -17.80
CA LYS A 261 11.08 2.71 -17.12
C LYS A 261 10.35 2.89 -15.79
N ARG A 262 9.33 2.06 -15.55
CA ARG A 262 8.68 2.00 -14.24
C ARG A 262 9.64 1.43 -13.21
N LYS A 263 10.13 2.26 -12.30
CA LYS A 263 10.65 1.77 -11.03
C LYS A 263 9.45 1.51 -10.13
N TYR A 264 9.22 0.25 -9.78
CA TYR A 264 8.17 -0.10 -8.81
C TYR A 264 8.37 0.77 -7.56
N PRO A 265 7.36 1.58 -7.16
CA PRO A 265 7.51 2.36 -5.97
C PRO A 265 7.67 1.37 -4.80
N PRO A 266 8.78 1.44 -4.03
CA PRO A 266 9.02 0.55 -2.90
C PRO A 266 7.90 0.62 -1.85
N LEU A 267 7.07 1.67 -1.92
CA LEU A 267 5.95 1.93 -1.04
C LEU A 267 4.79 0.93 -1.21
N VAL A 268 4.45 0.50 -2.43
CA VAL A 268 3.36 -0.48 -2.62
C VAL A 268 3.77 -1.86 -2.12
N ILE A 269 5.02 -2.26 -2.38
CA ILE A 269 5.62 -3.48 -1.85
C ILE A 269 5.69 -3.39 -0.31
N GLY A 270 5.99 -2.21 0.24
CA GLY A 270 5.97 -1.95 1.67
C GLY A 270 4.58 -2.10 2.31
N ILE A 271 3.53 -1.55 1.69
CA ILE A 271 2.15 -1.65 2.19
C ILE A 271 1.66 -3.11 2.14
N VAL A 272 1.84 -3.79 1.00
CA VAL A 272 1.43 -5.18 0.87
C VAL A 272 2.24 -6.06 1.83
N GLY A 273 3.55 -5.84 1.90
CA GLY A 273 4.44 -6.54 2.84
C GLY A 273 4.02 -6.35 4.30
N ALA A 274 3.71 -5.11 4.71
CA ALA A 274 3.24 -4.81 6.06
C ALA A 274 1.87 -5.43 6.36
N SER A 275 0.95 -5.45 5.38
CA SER A 275 -0.37 -6.06 5.54
C SER A 275 -0.32 -7.58 5.77
N PHE A 276 0.74 -8.26 5.31
CA PHE A 276 0.96 -9.69 5.59
C PHE A 276 1.85 -9.91 6.81
N MET A 277 2.92 -9.13 6.97
CA MET A 277 3.87 -9.28 8.07
C MET A 277 3.25 -8.95 9.43
N ILE A 278 2.42 -7.90 9.53
CA ILE A 278 1.81 -7.51 10.80
C ILE A 278 0.88 -8.63 11.33
N PRO A 279 -0.10 -9.15 10.55
CA PRO A 279 -0.91 -10.27 10.99
C PRO A 279 -0.10 -11.54 11.26
N PHE A 280 0.95 -11.81 10.47
CA PHE A 280 1.80 -12.98 10.66
C PHE A 280 2.60 -12.91 11.97
N ILE A 281 3.19 -11.76 12.28
CA ILE A 281 3.90 -11.54 13.55
C ILE A 281 2.93 -11.63 14.73
N LEU A 282 1.73 -11.04 14.63
CA LEU A 282 0.69 -11.16 15.65
C LEU A 282 0.23 -12.62 15.83
N PHE A 283 0.12 -13.38 14.76
CA PHE A 283 -0.20 -14.81 14.79
C PHE A 283 0.90 -15.62 15.47
N LEU A 284 2.18 -15.36 15.14
CA LEU A 284 3.31 -15.98 15.82
C LEU A 284 3.36 -15.63 17.30
N PHE A 285 3.09 -14.36 17.65
CA PHE A 285 3.01 -13.91 19.04
C PHE A 285 1.84 -14.58 19.78
N HIS A 286 0.68 -14.72 19.14
CA HIS A 286 -0.46 -15.44 19.69
C HIS A 286 -0.14 -16.92 19.94
N MET A 287 0.49 -17.59 18.97
CA MET A 287 0.94 -18.98 19.09
C MET A 287 2.01 -19.15 20.18
N TRP A 288 2.94 -18.20 20.29
CA TRP A 288 3.96 -18.18 21.35
C TRP A 288 3.33 -17.99 22.72
N THR A 289 2.43 -17.03 22.86
CA THR A 289 1.71 -16.75 24.12
C THR A 289 0.92 -17.97 24.56
N ARG A 290 0.23 -18.66 23.64
CA ARG A 290 -0.44 -19.94 23.94
C ARG A 290 0.52 -21.05 24.37
N ARG A 291 1.70 -21.15 23.76
CA ARG A 291 2.71 -22.14 24.15
C ARG A 291 3.35 -21.84 25.50
N THR A 292 3.47 -20.56 25.87
CA THR A 292 4.05 -20.12 27.15
C THR A 292 3.04 -20.05 28.29
N GLN A 293 1.75 -19.88 28.00
CA GLN A 293 0.66 -20.01 28.98
C GLN A 293 0.38 -21.46 29.40
N LEU A 294 0.96 -22.45 28.72
CA LEU A 294 0.88 -23.86 29.13
C LEU A 294 1.86 -24.23 30.26
N GLN A 295 2.52 -23.25 30.88
CA GLN A 295 3.58 -23.49 31.86
C GLN A 295 3.50 -22.57 33.09
N ASP A 296 2.30 -22.25 33.57
CA ASP A 296 2.11 -21.95 34.99
C ASP A 296 1.68 -23.24 35.70
N GLU A 297 2.66 -24.00 36.16
CA GLU A 297 2.50 -25.03 37.19
C GLU A 297 2.15 -24.36 38.52
N SER A 298 0.87 -24.03 38.72
CA SER A 298 0.31 -23.82 40.06
C SER A 298 -1.17 -24.19 40.08
N GLU A 299 -1.44 -25.46 40.38
CA GLU A 299 -2.75 -26.11 40.57
C GLU A 299 -3.73 -26.05 39.37
N PRO A 300 -4.42 -27.15 39.03
CA PRO A 300 -5.44 -27.12 37.97
C PRO A 300 -6.52 -26.09 38.33
N PRO A 301 -6.90 -25.19 37.40
CA PRO A 301 -7.95 -24.21 37.66
C PRO A 301 -9.24 -24.97 38.01
N LYS A 302 -9.71 -24.80 39.26
CA LYS A 302 -10.98 -25.38 39.71
C LYS A 302 -12.12 -24.64 39.04
N ASP A 303 -13.08 -25.38 38.50
CA ASP A 303 -14.28 -24.78 37.92
C ASP A 303 -15.06 -23.99 38.97
N GLN A 304 -15.43 -22.76 38.63
CA GLN A 304 -16.19 -21.86 39.50
C GLN A 304 -17.68 -22.05 39.23
N VAL A 305 -18.37 -22.74 40.12
CA VAL A 305 -19.77 -23.14 39.94
C VAL A 305 -20.70 -22.27 40.78
N PHE A 306 -21.72 -21.70 40.15
CA PHE A 306 -22.82 -20.98 40.81
C PHE A 306 -24.12 -21.79 40.70
N ILE A 307 -24.81 -22.02 41.82
CA ILE A 307 -26.04 -22.83 41.84
C ILE A 307 -27.26 -21.92 42.07
N VAL A 308 -28.22 -21.98 41.15
CA VAL A 308 -29.48 -21.24 41.20
C VAL A 308 -30.60 -22.20 41.57
N TYR A 309 -31.28 -21.96 42.69
CA TYR A 309 -32.34 -22.84 43.20
C TYR A 309 -33.35 -22.07 44.07
N ASN A 310 -34.55 -22.63 44.21
CA ASN A 310 -35.55 -22.12 45.13
C ASN A 310 -35.20 -22.53 46.57
N GLN A 311 -35.29 -21.62 47.55
CA GLN A 311 -35.05 -21.95 48.95
C GLN A 311 -36.22 -22.69 49.61
N THR A 312 -37.36 -22.79 48.93
CA THR A 312 -38.57 -23.43 49.43
C THR A 312 -39.02 -24.58 48.52
N PRO A 313 -39.49 -25.71 49.07
CA PRO A 313 -39.58 -26.09 50.49
C PRO A 313 -38.21 -26.44 51.12
N GLU A 314 -38.13 -26.45 52.46
CA GLU A 314 -36.88 -26.73 53.21
C GLU A 314 -36.24 -28.09 52.83
N THR A 315 -37.07 -29.08 52.48
CA THR A 315 -36.62 -30.38 51.98
C THR A 315 -35.80 -30.25 50.69
N HIS A 316 -36.21 -29.37 49.78
CA HIS A 316 -35.49 -29.08 48.54
C HIS A 316 -34.17 -28.35 48.82
N TYR A 317 -34.20 -27.33 49.69
CA TYR A 317 -33.00 -26.61 50.13
C TYR A 317 -31.94 -27.56 50.72
N ASN A 318 -32.35 -28.48 51.60
CA ASN A 318 -31.44 -29.43 52.24
C ASN A 318 -30.80 -30.40 51.24
N ILE A 319 -31.53 -30.77 50.18
CA ILE A 319 -31.01 -31.63 49.11
C ILE A 319 -30.02 -30.85 48.23
N VAL A 320 -30.31 -29.59 47.90
CA VAL A 320 -29.36 -28.73 47.17
C VAL A 320 -28.09 -28.48 47.99
N LYS A 321 -28.20 -28.29 49.31
CA LYS A 321 -27.02 -28.20 50.20
C LYS A 321 -26.20 -29.48 50.26
N LEU A 322 -26.83 -30.64 50.14
CA LEU A 322 -26.10 -31.89 50.02
C LEU A 322 -25.42 -32.02 48.65
N LEU A 323 -26.11 -31.63 47.57
CA LEU A 323 -25.53 -31.56 46.23
C LEU A 323 -24.30 -30.64 46.18
N GLU A 324 -24.36 -29.46 46.83
CA GLU A 324 -23.21 -28.54 46.97
C GLU A 324 -21.99 -29.23 47.59
N LYS A 325 -22.20 -30.06 48.62
CA LYS A 325 -21.12 -30.83 49.27
C LYS A 325 -20.59 -31.93 48.36
N THR A 326 -21.49 -32.64 47.68
CA THR A 326 -21.13 -33.70 46.73
C THR A 326 -20.30 -33.16 45.57
N LEU A 327 -20.68 -32.00 45.01
CA LEU A 327 -19.94 -31.33 43.95
C LEU A 327 -18.54 -30.91 44.40
N LYS A 328 -18.40 -30.29 45.58
CA LYS A 328 -17.10 -29.93 46.15
C LYS A 328 -16.18 -31.14 46.36
N SER A 329 -16.75 -32.29 46.71
CA SER A 329 -15.98 -33.51 47.00
C SER A 329 -15.62 -34.31 45.76
N LEU A 330 -16.51 -34.42 44.77
CA LEU A 330 -16.36 -35.32 43.62
C LEU A 330 -15.97 -34.58 42.33
N GLY A 331 -16.43 -33.34 42.15
CA GLY A 331 -16.25 -32.58 40.92
C GLY A 331 -15.02 -31.67 40.89
N ASN A 332 -14.19 -31.63 41.93
CA ASN A 332 -13.05 -30.70 42.04
C ASN A 332 -13.45 -29.21 41.76
N VAL A 333 -14.66 -28.81 42.14
CA VAL A 333 -15.20 -27.47 41.86
C VAL A 333 -15.09 -26.52 43.05
N GLN A 334 -15.00 -25.22 42.77
CA GLN A 334 -15.15 -24.14 43.73
C GLN A 334 -16.55 -23.52 43.61
N LEU A 335 -17.34 -23.56 44.68
CA LEU A 335 -18.63 -22.87 44.68
C LEU A 335 -18.44 -21.37 44.92
N VAL A 336 -18.94 -20.55 44.00
CA VAL A 336 -18.92 -19.08 44.09
C VAL A 336 -20.27 -18.54 44.58
N THR A 337 -20.26 -17.34 45.16
CA THR A 337 -21.47 -16.68 45.69
C THR A 337 -21.99 -15.57 44.77
N LYS A 338 -21.20 -15.16 43.78
CA LYS A 338 -21.59 -14.17 42.78
C LYS A 338 -21.62 -14.82 41.41
N ILE A 339 -22.70 -14.59 40.67
CA ILE A 339 -22.90 -15.15 39.35
C ILE A 339 -21.85 -14.68 38.32
N ASN A 340 -21.31 -13.47 38.49
CA ASN A 340 -20.29 -12.90 37.58
C ASN A 340 -18.92 -13.60 37.67
N GLU A 341 -18.67 -14.37 38.72
CA GLU A 341 -17.43 -15.11 38.93
C GLU A 341 -17.56 -16.56 38.38
N ALA A 342 -18.76 -16.99 37.95
CA ALA A 342 -19.00 -18.38 37.58
C ALA A 342 -18.48 -18.73 36.17
N THR A 343 -17.79 -19.87 36.04
CA THR A 343 -17.55 -20.56 34.76
C THR A 343 -18.71 -21.47 34.38
N HIS A 344 -19.41 -22.02 35.38
CA HIS A 344 -20.60 -22.85 35.17
C HIS A 344 -21.75 -22.39 36.07
N ILE A 345 -22.97 -22.39 35.51
CA ILE A 345 -24.19 -22.07 36.25
C ILE A 345 -25.11 -23.29 36.25
N VAL A 346 -25.39 -23.82 37.43
CA VAL A 346 -26.30 -24.96 37.62
C VAL A 346 -27.67 -24.44 38.07
N TYR A 347 -28.65 -24.48 37.18
CA TYR A 347 -30.04 -24.17 37.49
C TYR A 347 -30.76 -25.43 37.96
N VAL A 348 -31.18 -25.46 39.23
CA VAL A 348 -31.87 -26.60 39.83
C VAL A 348 -33.38 -26.41 39.78
N CYS A 349 -34.08 -27.32 39.11
CA CYS A 349 -35.54 -27.30 39.07
C CYS A 349 -36.14 -27.70 40.42
N GLY A 350 -37.22 -27.01 40.82
CA GLY A 350 -38.01 -27.33 42.02
C GLY A 350 -39.34 -28.01 41.71
N THR A 351 -40.28 -27.98 42.66
CA THR A 351 -41.66 -28.48 42.49
C THR A 351 -42.57 -27.54 41.70
N HIS A 352 -42.09 -26.36 41.37
CA HIS A 352 -42.73 -25.35 40.53
C HIS A 352 -41.64 -24.52 39.85
N ILE A 353 -41.96 -23.88 38.73
CA ILE A 353 -41.08 -22.88 38.13
C ILE A 353 -40.97 -21.73 39.13
N PHE A 354 -39.74 -21.40 39.51
CA PHE A 354 -39.45 -20.20 40.29
C PHE A 354 -38.69 -19.21 39.42
N GLU A 355 -38.88 -17.93 39.67
CA GLU A 355 -38.06 -16.89 39.08
C GLU A 355 -36.97 -16.51 40.09
N PRO A 356 -35.68 -16.56 39.69
CA PRO A 356 -34.61 -16.11 40.57
C PRO A 356 -34.70 -14.58 40.76
N ASP A 357 -33.89 -14.03 41.66
CA ASP A 357 -33.83 -12.58 41.85
C ASP A 357 -33.55 -11.84 40.53
N ALA A 358 -33.98 -10.58 40.44
CA ALA A 358 -33.93 -9.81 39.20
C ALA A 358 -32.52 -9.72 38.58
N SER A 359 -31.46 -9.73 39.40
CA SER A 359 -30.08 -9.66 38.92
C SER A 359 -29.63 -10.98 38.30
N THR A 360 -29.91 -12.11 38.97
CA THR A 360 -29.65 -13.46 38.47
C THR A 360 -30.48 -13.77 37.23
N HIS A 361 -31.77 -13.40 37.21
CA HIS A 361 -32.65 -13.57 36.06
C HIS A 361 -32.10 -12.85 34.83
N LYS A 362 -31.74 -11.57 34.97
CA LYS A 362 -31.17 -10.77 33.88
C LYS A 362 -29.88 -11.38 33.32
N PHE A 363 -28.99 -11.85 34.20
CA PHE A 363 -27.74 -12.49 33.79
C PHE A 363 -28.00 -13.78 33.00
N LEU A 364 -28.89 -14.65 33.50
CA LEU A 364 -29.25 -15.91 32.83
C LEU A 364 -29.86 -15.68 31.44
N VAL A 365 -30.77 -14.71 31.29
CA VAL A 365 -31.39 -14.39 30.00
C VAL A 365 -30.35 -13.89 28.99
N ILE A 366 -29.38 -13.08 29.43
CA ILE A 366 -28.31 -12.58 28.57
C ILE A 366 -27.39 -13.72 28.13
N GLU A 367 -26.89 -14.52 29.08
CA GLU A 367 -25.96 -15.60 28.76
C GLU A 367 -26.61 -16.72 27.93
N ALA A 368 -27.85 -17.11 28.22
CA ALA A 368 -28.54 -18.16 27.48
C ALA A 368 -28.86 -17.78 26.02
N ASN A 369 -28.87 -16.49 25.68
CA ASN A 369 -29.12 -16.01 24.32
C ASN A 369 -27.86 -15.70 23.52
N LYS A 370 -26.66 -15.79 24.10
CA LYS A 370 -25.39 -15.59 23.37
C LYS A 370 -25.10 -16.79 22.47
N THR A 371 -24.61 -16.50 21.26
CA THR A 371 -24.11 -17.53 20.32
C THR A 371 -22.80 -18.15 20.75
N ILE A 372 -21.97 -17.41 21.48
CA ILE A 372 -20.72 -17.87 22.10
C ILE A 372 -20.69 -17.28 23.51
N SER A 373 -20.82 -18.13 24.52
CA SER A 373 -20.68 -17.75 25.93
C SER A 373 -19.44 -18.40 26.53
N ASN A 374 -18.78 -17.68 27.44
CA ASN A 374 -17.70 -18.20 28.26
C ASN A 374 -18.22 -18.90 29.53
N VAL A 375 -19.55 -18.94 29.72
CA VAL A 375 -20.21 -19.53 30.88
C VAL A 375 -21.15 -20.63 30.41
N GLU A 376 -21.00 -21.84 30.93
CA GLU A 376 -21.86 -22.96 30.58
C GLU A 376 -23.05 -23.04 31.55
N ILE A 377 -24.28 -23.04 31.01
CA ILE A 377 -25.51 -23.14 31.80
C ILE A 377 -26.03 -24.59 31.72
N LEU A 378 -26.14 -25.22 32.88
CA LEU A 378 -26.61 -26.59 33.08
C LEU A 378 -27.95 -26.57 33.81
N VAL A 379 -28.93 -27.31 33.30
CA VAL A 379 -30.25 -27.47 33.93
C VAL A 379 -30.33 -28.82 34.60
N LEU A 380 -30.50 -28.84 35.92
CA LEU A 380 -30.55 -30.03 36.74
C LEU A 380 -31.96 -30.23 37.30
N ALA A 381 -32.61 -31.33 36.93
CA ALA A 381 -33.91 -31.70 37.47
C ALA A 381 -33.76 -32.84 38.48
N PHE A 382 -34.37 -32.72 39.65
CA PHE A 382 -34.48 -33.85 40.59
C PHE A 382 -35.67 -34.74 40.22
N PRO A 383 -35.70 -36.02 40.65
CA PRO A 383 -36.78 -36.95 40.33
C PRO A 383 -38.20 -36.47 40.72
N TYR A 384 -38.31 -35.63 41.76
CA TYR A 384 -39.58 -35.04 42.21
C TYR A 384 -39.88 -33.65 41.62
N SER A 385 -39.00 -33.11 40.77
CA SER A 385 -39.14 -31.76 40.22
C SER A 385 -40.12 -31.70 39.04
N THR A 386 -40.63 -30.51 38.74
CA THR A 386 -41.40 -30.30 37.51
C THR A 386 -40.51 -30.50 36.29
N LYS A 387 -41.09 -31.04 35.22
CA LYS A 387 -40.40 -31.13 33.92
C LYS A 387 -40.36 -29.80 33.16
N GLU A 388 -41.09 -28.80 33.65
CA GLU A 388 -41.18 -27.46 33.08
C GLU A 388 -39.92 -26.64 33.40
N ILE A 389 -39.40 -25.94 32.39
CA ILE A 389 -38.16 -25.16 32.44
C ILE A 389 -38.46 -23.76 31.88
N PRO A 390 -37.85 -22.69 32.42
CA PRO A 390 -38.01 -21.36 31.85
C PRO A 390 -37.68 -21.32 30.35
N PRO A 391 -38.45 -20.59 29.52
CA PRO A 391 -38.31 -20.63 28.06
C PRO A 391 -36.90 -20.31 27.54
N TYR A 392 -36.18 -19.43 28.22
CA TYR A 392 -34.82 -19.01 27.86
C TYR A 392 -33.76 -20.09 28.10
N LEU A 393 -34.01 -21.10 28.96
CA LEU A 393 -33.08 -22.20 29.23
C LEU A 393 -33.35 -23.46 28.39
N LYS A 394 -34.29 -23.42 27.45
CA LYS A 394 -34.63 -24.59 26.62
C LYS A 394 -33.47 -25.14 25.78
N LYS A 395 -32.46 -24.30 25.49
CA LYS A 395 -31.27 -24.69 24.70
C LYS A 395 -30.12 -25.22 25.56
N SER A 396 -30.20 -25.11 26.88
CA SER A 396 -29.16 -25.53 27.82
C SER A 396 -29.12 -27.05 27.98
N LEU A 397 -27.96 -27.59 28.34
CA LEU A 397 -27.81 -29.02 28.64
C LEU A 397 -28.66 -29.39 29.87
N ARG A 398 -29.38 -30.50 29.77
CA ARG A 398 -30.31 -30.96 30.81
C ARG A 398 -29.88 -32.31 31.37
N PHE A 399 -29.90 -32.42 32.69
CA PHE A 399 -29.60 -33.64 33.43
C PHE A 399 -30.75 -34.00 34.35
N GLU A 400 -31.12 -35.27 34.38
CA GLU A 400 -31.97 -35.82 35.43
C GLU A 400 -31.07 -36.40 36.52
N LEU A 401 -31.06 -35.78 37.71
CA LEU A 401 -30.15 -36.14 38.79
C LEU A 401 -30.41 -37.60 39.22
N MET A 402 -29.32 -38.34 39.46
CA MET A 402 -29.24 -39.80 39.68
C MET A 402 -29.24 -40.63 38.39
N SER A 403 -30.16 -40.39 37.45
CA SER A 403 -30.17 -41.10 36.17
C SER A 403 -28.97 -40.71 35.29
N ASP A 404 -28.62 -39.43 35.27
CA ASP A 404 -27.50 -38.88 34.52
C ASP A 404 -26.35 -38.40 35.42
N PHE A 405 -26.26 -38.91 36.66
CA PHE A 405 -25.27 -38.40 37.64
C PHE A 405 -23.83 -38.51 37.15
N GLY A 406 -23.45 -39.64 36.56
CA GLY A 406 -22.12 -39.82 35.96
C GLY A 406 -21.86 -38.79 34.85
N LYS A 407 -22.79 -38.64 33.90
CA LYS A 407 -22.65 -37.63 32.83
C LYS A 407 -22.52 -36.21 33.37
N PHE A 408 -23.25 -35.89 34.44
CA PHE A 408 -23.22 -34.58 35.08
C PHE A 408 -21.89 -34.33 35.82
N ILE A 409 -21.38 -35.29 36.58
CA ILE A 409 -20.11 -35.14 37.31
C ILE A 409 -18.91 -35.13 36.36
N HIS A 410 -18.96 -35.88 35.25
CA HIS A 410 -17.90 -35.90 34.25
C HIS A 410 -17.68 -34.55 33.56
N ILE A 411 -18.62 -33.61 33.64
CA ILE A 411 -18.40 -32.21 33.19
C ILE A 411 -17.29 -31.55 34.02
N PHE A 412 -17.24 -31.85 35.31
CA PHE A 412 -16.32 -31.23 36.26
C PHE A 412 -15.10 -32.10 36.57
N ASN A 413 -15.25 -33.43 36.51
CA ASN A 413 -14.18 -34.39 36.76
C ASN A 413 -14.39 -35.69 35.99
N CYS A 414 -13.61 -35.88 34.91
CA CYS A 414 -13.69 -37.04 34.03
C CYS A 414 -13.36 -38.39 34.70
N ASP A 415 -12.60 -38.39 35.79
CA ASP A 415 -12.11 -39.60 36.47
C ASP A 415 -12.86 -39.87 37.80
N ALA A 416 -14.03 -39.25 37.99
CA ALA A 416 -14.77 -39.35 39.24
C ALA A 416 -15.47 -40.71 39.40
N GLU A 417 -14.88 -41.60 40.21
CA GLU A 417 -15.56 -42.78 40.73
C GLU A 417 -16.56 -42.37 41.82
N TYR A 418 -17.86 -42.37 41.49
CA TYR A 418 -18.92 -41.89 42.40
C TYR A 418 -19.77 -42.99 43.02
N GLU A 419 -19.73 -44.23 42.50
CA GLU A 419 -20.65 -45.30 42.90
C GLU A 419 -20.45 -45.71 44.37
N ASP A 420 -19.21 -45.69 44.85
CA ASP A 420 -18.85 -46.01 46.24
C ASP A 420 -18.78 -44.79 47.17
N ALA A 421 -19.07 -43.59 46.66
CA ALA A 421 -18.95 -42.36 47.45
C ALA A 421 -20.06 -42.25 48.50
N PRO A 422 -19.73 -42.06 49.80
CA PRO A 422 -20.75 -41.99 50.86
C PRO A 422 -21.73 -40.83 50.68
N LEU A 423 -21.25 -39.70 50.13
CA LEU A 423 -22.07 -38.53 49.81
C LEU A 423 -23.05 -38.77 48.66
N TYR A 424 -22.68 -39.62 47.68
CA TYR A 424 -23.59 -40.02 46.60
C TYR A 424 -24.71 -40.91 47.15
N ALA A 425 -24.38 -41.89 47.99
CA ALA A 425 -25.37 -42.74 48.66
C ALA A 425 -26.32 -41.95 49.55
N GLU A 426 -25.81 -40.98 50.33
CA GLU A 426 -26.64 -40.08 51.14
C GLU A 426 -27.59 -39.23 50.28
N LEU A 427 -27.08 -38.68 49.17
CA LEU A 427 -27.87 -37.86 48.25
C LEU A 427 -29.00 -38.68 47.60
N ASN A 428 -28.69 -39.90 47.13
CA ASN A 428 -29.68 -40.79 46.55
C ASN A 428 -30.77 -41.17 47.56
N ASN A 429 -30.40 -41.48 48.80
CA ASN A 429 -31.36 -41.82 49.85
C ASN A 429 -32.29 -40.64 50.17
N LYS A 430 -31.76 -39.41 50.32
CA LYS A 430 -32.59 -38.22 50.57
C LYS A 430 -33.50 -37.89 49.38
N LEU A 431 -33.04 -38.09 48.15
CA LEU A 431 -33.87 -37.91 46.95
C LEU A 431 -35.03 -38.90 46.91
N LYS A 432 -34.79 -40.18 47.22
CA LYS A 432 -35.83 -41.21 47.31
C LYS A 432 -36.86 -40.90 48.41
N THR A 433 -36.41 -40.47 49.59
CA THR A 433 -37.31 -40.07 50.67
C THR A 433 -38.15 -38.85 50.28
N ALA A 434 -37.55 -37.84 49.64
CA ALA A 434 -38.28 -36.68 49.16
C ALA A 434 -39.32 -37.05 48.11
N GLN A 435 -38.97 -37.90 47.14
CA GLN A 435 -39.89 -38.38 46.12
C GLN A 435 -41.12 -39.07 46.72
N LEU A 436 -40.92 -39.97 47.68
CA LEU A 436 -41.99 -40.66 48.42
C LEU A 436 -42.90 -39.71 49.22
N HIS A 437 -42.41 -38.53 49.63
CA HIS A 437 -43.22 -37.53 50.33
C HIS A 437 -43.98 -36.58 49.40
N THR A 438 -43.52 -36.40 48.16
CA THR A 438 -44.22 -35.61 47.11
C THR A 438 -45.27 -36.42 46.34
N GLU A 439 -45.11 -37.73 46.20
CA GLU A 439 -46.06 -38.58 45.46
C GLU A 439 -47.46 -38.79 46.12
N PRO A 440 -47.67 -38.74 47.46
CA PRO A 440 -48.98 -39.02 48.08
C PRO A 440 -49.81 -37.76 48.40
N LYS A 441 -49.81 -36.74 47.54
CA LYS A 441 -50.76 -35.60 47.63
C LYS A 441 -51.46 -35.25 46.31
N LYS A 442 -51.64 -36.22 45.41
CA LYS A 442 -52.74 -36.19 44.42
C LYS A 442 -54.04 -36.70 45.07
N ILE A 443 -54.53 -36.02 46.11
CA ILE A 443 -55.91 -36.22 46.59
C ILE A 443 -56.77 -35.15 45.95
N VAL A 444 -57.76 -35.63 45.21
CA VAL A 444 -58.81 -34.93 44.47
C VAL A 444 -59.46 -33.83 45.32
N LEU A 445 -59.25 -32.56 44.96
CA LEU A 445 -60.15 -31.47 45.31
C LEU A 445 -61.04 -31.20 44.10
N ASN A 446 -62.17 -31.90 44.05
CA ASN A 446 -63.31 -31.53 43.21
C ASN A 446 -63.86 -30.19 43.71
N MET A 447 -63.50 -29.09 43.04
CA MET A 447 -64.32 -27.87 43.08
C MET A 447 -65.22 -27.87 41.83
N PRO A 448 -66.54 -27.65 41.97
CA PRO A 448 -67.45 -27.62 40.84
C PRO A 448 -67.21 -26.35 40.01
N ILE A 449 -67.07 -26.53 38.70
CA ILE A 449 -66.99 -25.45 37.72
C ILE A 449 -68.39 -24.85 37.55
N ILE A 450 -68.55 -23.57 37.86
CA ILE A 450 -69.73 -22.80 37.46
C ILE A 450 -69.59 -22.50 35.97
N ILE A 451 -70.46 -23.07 35.14
CA ILE A 451 -70.56 -22.77 33.72
C ILE A 451 -71.54 -21.59 33.58
N ILE A 452 -71.03 -20.43 33.17
CA ILE A 452 -71.85 -19.35 32.64
C ILE A 452 -71.86 -19.54 31.12
N THR A 453 -73.01 -19.92 30.57
CA THR A 453 -73.30 -19.87 29.14
C THR A 453 -73.85 -18.50 28.80
N GLU A 454 -73.19 -17.76 27.91
CA GLU A 454 -73.86 -16.73 27.13
C GLU A 454 -73.81 -17.09 25.65
N GLN A 455 -74.98 -17.00 25.05
CA GLN A 455 -75.34 -17.40 23.71
C GLN A 455 -74.89 -16.35 22.67
N SER A 456 -74.73 -16.87 21.45
CA SER A 456 -74.80 -16.23 20.13
C SER A 456 -75.36 -14.82 20.02
N ASP A 457 -74.71 -14.00 19.18
CA ASP A 457 -75.27 -13.32 17.99
C ASP A 457 -74.10 -12.56 17.31
N SER A 458 -73.64 -12.92 16.11
CA SER A 458 -74.18 -12.71 14.75
C SER A 458 -74.20 -11.25 14.26
N SER A 459 -73.60 -11.07 13.07
CA SER A 459 -73.68 -9.97 12.10
C SER A 459 -72.99 -8.62 12.38
N ASP A 460 -72.01 -8.33 11.52
CA ASP A 460 -71.82 -7.11 10.71
C ASP A 460 -72.40 -5.79 11.23
N THR A 461 -71.58 -4.74 11.38
CA THR A 461 -71.34 -3.68 10.38
C THR A 461 -70.57 -2.54 11.06
N GLU A 462 -69.45 -2.10 10.47
CA GLU A 462 -68.90 -0.75 10.70
C GLU A 462 -69.93 0.31 10.24
N PRO A 463 -69.98 1.51 10.86
CA PRO A 463 -69.06 2.58 10.46
C PRO A 463 -68.61 3.57 11.56
N LYS A 464 -67.70 4.43 11.10
CA LYS A 464 -66.82 5.40 11.74
C LYS A 464 -67.47 6.62 12.43
N GLU A 465 -66.62 7.20 13.29
CA GLU A 465 -66.40 8.62 13.61
C GLU A 465 -67.49 9.44 14.30
N ALA A 466 -67.16 9.92 15.49
CA ALA A 466 -67.11 11.35 15.77
C ALA A 466 -66.17 11.64 16.95
N ASP A 467 -65.22 12.54 16.69
CA ASP A 467 -64.54 13.38 17.68
C ASP A 467 -65.54 14.02 18.66
N VAL A 468 -65.07 14.39 19.85
CA VAL A 468 -65.20 15.73 20.47
C VAL A 468 -64.82 15.68 21.96
N LEU A 469 -63.71 16.38 22.26
CA LEU A 469 -63.36 17.13 23.49
C LEU A 469 -63.20 16.31 24.81
N LEU A 470 -62.04 16.29 25.47
CA LEU A 470 -61.13 17.38 25.86
C LEU A 470 -59.70 16.85 26.08
#